data_AF-A0A7Z9IAD6-F1
#
_entry.id   AF-A0A7Z9IAD6-F1
#
_cell.length_a   1.000
_cell.length_b   1.000
_cell.length_c   1.000
_cell.angle_alpha   90.00
_cell.angle_beta   90.00
_cell.angle_gamma   90.00
#
_symmetry.space_group_name_H-M   'P 1'
#
loop_
_entity.id
_entity.type
_entity.pdbx_description
1 polymer ?
#
loop_
_entity_poly.entity_id
_entity_poly.type
_entity_poly.pdbx_seq_one_letter_code
_entity_poly.pdbx_strand_id
1 'polypeptide(L)'
;MIDTEYDGAMVLAIIAMVATAVQPLCTRSDFQEAFGSSLQSDYAFVARAAFEDYLEQVQKIDAGNYDRNATPIEQLQVRLEATIKADGLFDDLISSLSVLSSNRSWKRNIIDLRRSVLLEARKANNPWPATIWVNLPDIVQIPDDTAQEIDAFLIDNIDEDRTDRFSASVAILAGDPVDCRTYEKRAMVRWNQYISIIEPYINEDVENVLYPQLANNDDVRHLASWMMLNVEDVTTLENAQFQLAAWNSAHT
;
A
#
# COMPACT_ATOMS: atom_id res chain seq x y z
N MET A 1 -15.55 -19.51 -24.17
CA MET A 1 -14.70 -20.11 -23.12
C MET A 1 -14.02 -18.91 -22.49
N ILE A 2 -14.57 -18.43 -21.37
CA ILE A 2 -14.15 -17.18 -20.72
C ILE A 2 -13.18 -17.61 -19.63
N ASP A 3 -11.92 -17.18 -19.75
CA ASP A 3 -10.87 -17.39 -18.75
C ASP A 3 -11.30 -16.76 -17.42
N THR A 4 -11.74 -17.61 -16.50
CA THR A 4 -12.00 -17.28 -15.10
C THR A 4 -10.72 -17.46 -14.28
N GLU A 5 -9.65 -16.77 -14.66
CA GLU A 5 -8.45 -16.64 -13.83
C GLU A 5 -8.42 -15.24 -13.22
N TYR A 6 -9.39 -14.96 -12.36
CA TYR A 6 -9.12 -14.03 -11.27
C TYR A 6 -8.26 -14.78 -10.26
N ASP A 7 -7.01 -14.33 -10.14
CA ASP A 7 -5.98 -14.93 -9.29
C ASP A 7 -6.51 -15.22 -7.88
N GLY A 8 -6.30 -16.43 -7.37
CA GLY A 8 -6.79 -16.85 -6.06
C GLY A 8 -6.30 -15.94 -4.93
N ALA A 9 -5.16 -15.26 -5.12
CA ALA A 9 -4.64 -14.23 -4.23
C ALA A 9 -5.56 -13.00 -4.10
N MET A 10 -6.19 -12.58 -5.21
CA MET A 10 -7.07 -11.41 -5.25
C MET A 10 -8.40 -11.68 -4.52
N VAL A 11 -8.95 -12.89 -4.69
CA VAL A 11 -10.15 -13.33 -3.96
C VAL A 11 -9.86 -13.44 -2.45
N LEU A 12 -8.69 -13.94 -2.06
CA LEU A 12 -8.27 -13.98 -0.65
C LEU A 12 -8.12 -12.59 -0.03
N ALA A 13 -7.58 -11.61 -0.77
CA ALA A 13 -7.48 -10.23 -0.31
C ALA A 13 -8.87 -9.60 -0.07
N ILE A 14 -9.83 -9.89 -0.95
CA ILE A 14 -11.22 -9.42 -0.77
C ILE A 14 -11.86 -10.08 0.47
N ILE A 15 -11.68 -11.39 0.66
CA ILE A 15 -12.17 -12.09 1.84
C ILE A 15 -11.58 -11.49 3.11
N ALA A 16 -10.30 -11.13 3.11
CA ALA A 16 -9.67 -10.45 4.25
C ALA A 16 -10.31 -9.08 4.53
N MET A 17 -10.51 -8.22 3.52
CA MET A 17 -11.18 -6.92 3.68
C MET A 17 -12.58 -7.03 4.30
N VAL A 18 -13.31 -8.07 3.91
CA VAL A 18 -14.66 -8.34 4.43
C VAL A 18 -14.61 -8.86 5.88
N ALA A 19 -13.73 -9.82 6.15
CA ALA A 19 -13.70 -10.56 7.40
C ALA A 19 -13.01 -9.84 8.57
N THR A 20 -12.15 -8.84 8.32
CA THR A 20 -11.40 -8.15 9.38
C THR A 20 -12.05 -6.84 9.80
N ALA A 21 -12.08 -6.56 11.10
CA ALA A 21 -12.35 -5.22 11.66
C ALA A 21 -11.54 -4.12 10.94
N VAL A 22 -12.08 -2.90 10.86
CA VAL A 22 -11.34 -1.71 10.42
C VAL A 22 -10.08 -1.61 11.27
N GLN A 23 -8.95 -1.72 10.58
CA GLN A 23 -7.66 -1.52 11.22
C GLN A 23 -7.40 -0.01 11.34
N PRO A 24 -6.80 0.44 12.46
CA PRO A 24 -6.29 1.81 12.51
C PRO A 24 -5.25 1.99 11.42
N LEU A 25 -5.32 3.12 10.71
CA LEU A 25 -4.30 3.51 9.75
C LEU A 25 -2.94 3.67 10.44
N CYS A 26 -2.93 4.30 11.63
CA CYS A 26 -1.73 4.46 12.45
C CYS A 26 -1.71 3.45 13.59
N THR A 27 -0.77 2.52 13.56
CA THR A 27 -0.60 1.53 14.62
C THR A 27 0.25 2.08 15.77
N ARG A 28 0.25 1.37 16.90
CA ARG A 28 1.14 1.70 18.03
C ARG A 28 2.62 1.66 17.64
N SER A 29 2.98 0.78 16.69
CA SER A 29 4.35 0.68 16.19
C SER A 29 4.72 1.96 15.44
N ASP A 30 3.89 2.37 14.49
CA ASP A 30 4.13 3.56 13.66
C ASP A 30 4.26 4.82 14.53
N PHE A 31 3.36 4.99 15.50
CA PHE A 31 3.42 6.11 16.43
C PHE A 31 4.69 6.10 17.29
N GLN A 32 5.10 4.93 17.77
CA GLN A 32 6.30 4.79 18.60
C GLN A 32 7.59 4.96 17.78
N GLU A 33 7.61 4.54 16.53
CA GLU A 33 8.73 4.76 15.62
C GLU A 33 8.90 6.25 15.32
N ALA A 34 7.81 6.95 15.01
CA ALA A 34 7.83 8.37 14.71
C ALA A 34 8.13 9.26 15.95
N PHE A 35 7.56 8.94 17.12
CA PHE A 35 7.62 9.83 18.29
C PHE A 35 8.40 9.28 19.47
N GLY A 36 8.80 8.00 19.48
CA GLY A 36 9.33 7.32 20.66
C GLY A 36 10.47 8.04 21.38
N SER A 37 11.38 8.66 20.61
CA SER A 37 12.49 9.46 21.13
C SER A 37 12.07 10.87 21.61
N SER A 38 11.03 11.45 20.99
CA SER A 38 10.51 12.79 21.29
C SER A 38 9.47 12.81 22.42
N LEU A 39 8.93 11.65 22.80
CA LEU A 39 8.03 11.43 23.93
C LEU A 39 8.74 11.45 25.30
N GLN A 40 9.96 11.97 25.39
CA GLN A 40 10.61 12.30 26.68
C GLN A 40 10.40 13.77 27.09
N SER A 41 9.70 14.55 26.25
CA SER A 41 9.43 15.98 26.46
C SER A 41 8.11 16.26 27.21
N ASP A 42 7.88 17.52 27.57
CA ASP A 42 6.70 18.00 28.31
C ASP A 42 5.35 17.64 27.67
N TYR A 43 5.32 17.38 26.36
CA TYR A 43 4.09 17.07 25.61
C TYR A 43 3.81 15.58 25.47
N ALA A 44 4.69 14.71 25.97
CA ALA A 44 4.60 13.27 25.79
C ALA A 44 3.30 12.66 26.31
N PHE A 45 2.82 13.14 27.46
CA PHE A 45 1.56 12.69 28.04
C PHE A 45 0.37 13.02 27.14
N VAL A 46 0.32 14.26 26.62
CA VAL A 46 -0.79 14.72 25.75
C VAL A 46 -0.77 14.00 24.42
N ALA A 47 0.41 13.82 23.81
CA ALA A 47 0.55 13.11 22.54
C ALA A 47 0.11 11.64 22.66
N ARG A 48 0.49 10.96 23.75
CA ARG A 48 0.01 9.60 24.03
C ARG A 48 -1.49 9.57 24.27
N ALA A 49 -2.04 10.50 25.04
CA ALA A 49 -3.48 10.56 25.30
C ALA A 49 -4.29 10.76 24.01
N ALA A 50 -3.85 11.68 23.14
CA ALA A 50 -4.48 11.89 21.83
C ALA A 50 -4.42 10.64 20.94
N PHE A 51 -3.30 9.91 20.98
CA PHE A 51 -3.15 8.68 20.23
C PHE A 51 -4.01 7.52 20.79
N GLU A 52 -4.09 7.37 22.11
CA GLU A 52 -4.99 6.37 22.73
C GLU A 52 -6.46 6.68 22.42
N ASP A 53 -6.86 7.94 22.47
CA ASP A 53 -8.21 8.37 22.09
C ASP A 53 -8.51 8.07 20.62
N TYR A 54 -7.57 8.33 19.71
CA TYR A 54 -7.67 7.90 18.31
C TYR A 54 -7.92 6.40 18.18
N LEU A 55 -7.14 5.55 18.86
CA LEU A 55 -7.30 4.10 18.79
C LEU A 55 -8.66 3.65 19.35
N GLU A 56 -9.11 4.24 20.45
CA GLU A 56 -10.43 3.95 21.04
C GLU A 56 -11.56 4.34 20.08
N GLN A 57 -11.45 5.52 19.44
CA GLN A 57 -12.42 5.98 18.47
C GLN A 57 -12.48 5.08 17.22
N VAL A 58 -11.33 4.63 16.70
CA VAL A 58 -11.29 3.67 15.57
C VAL A 58 -11.96 2.35 15.96
N GLN A 59 -11.67 1.80 17.15
CA GLN A 59 -12.32 0.57 17.62
C GLN A 59 -13.84 0.69 17.72
N LYS A 60 -14.35 1.88 18.08
CA LYS A 60 -15.79 2.14 18.14
C LYS A 60 -16.47 2.18 16.77
N ILE A 61 -15.74 2.43 15.69
CA ILE A 61 -16.30 2.43 14.33
C ILE A 61 -16.87 1.03 13.98
N ASP A 62 -16.17 -0.05 14.33
CA ASP A 62 -16.62 -1.41 14.06
C ASP A 62 -17.73 -1.91 14.99
N ALA A 63 -17.81 -1.37 16.21
CA ALA A 63 -18.74 -1.84 17.23
C ALA A 63 -20.23 -1.65 16.87
N GLY A 64 -20.55 -0.90 15.79
CA GLY A 64 -21.91 -0.51 15.43
C GLY A 64 -22.59 -1.27 14.29
N ASN A 65 -21.88 -1.94 13.38
CA ASN A 65 -22.40 -2.17 12.02
C ASN A 65 -22.23 -3.59 11.42
N TYR A 66 -21.89 -4.62 12.21
CA TYR A 66 -21.71 -5.97 11.65
C TYR A 66 -23.05 -6.72 11.50
N ASP A 67 -23.69 -6.58 10.33
CA ASP A 67 -24.79 -7.45 9.93
C ASP A 67 -24.25 -8.77 9.34
N ARG A 68 -24.48 -9.87 10.07
CA ARG A 68 -24.09 -11.23 9.66
C ARG A 68 -24.83 -11.72 8.41
N ASN A 69 -25.95 -11.10 8.06
CA ASN A 69 -26.76 -11.48 6.91
C ASN A 69 -26.44 -10.64 5.66
N ALA A 70 -25.61 -9.59 5.78
CA ALA A 70 -25.21 -8.78 4.65
C ALA A 70 -24.39 -9.60 3.65
N THR A 71 -24.63 -9.36 2.37
CA THR A 71 -23.82 -9.92 1.28
C THR A 71 -22.38 -9.38 1.34
N PRO A 72 -21.40 -10.09 0.76
CA PRO A 72 -20.01 -9.59 0.70
C PRO A 72 -19.89 -8.18 0.09
N ILE A 73 -20.72 -7.84 -0.89
CA ILE A 73 -20.74 -6.50 -1.52
C ILE A 73 -21.25 -5.44 -0.54
N GLU A 74 -22.34 -5.70 0.19
CA GLU A 74 -22.85 -4.78 1.22
C GLU A 74 -21.83 -4.60 2.36
N GLN A 75 -21.15 -5.69 2.75
CA GLN A 75 -20.09 -5.64 3.76
C GLN A 75 -18.91 -4.78 3.30
N LEU A 76 -18.53 -4.84 2.01
CA LEU A 76 -17.51 -3.95 1.45
C LEU A 76 -17.93 -2.47 1.46
N GLN A 77 -19.20 -2.16 1.22
CA GLN A 77 -19.69 -0.77 1.28
C GLN A 77 -19.62 -0.21 2.70
N VAL A 78 -20.12 -0.97 3.68
CA VAL A 78 -19.99 -0.60 5.10
C VAL A 78 -18.51 -0.45 5.49
N ARG A 79 -17.64 -1.33 5.00
CA ARG A 79 -16.20 -1.27 5.25
C ARG A 79 -15.55 -0.04 4.63
N LEU A 80 -15.95 0.38 3.43
CA LEU A 80 -15.48 1.62 2.81
C LEU A 80 -15.81 2.83 3.68
N GLU A 81 -17.08 2.97 4.11
CA GLU A 81 -17.49 4.08 4.98
C GLU A 81 -16.74 4.10 6.31
N ALA A 82 -16.55 2.92 6.90
CA ALA A 82 -15.82 2.77 8.15
C ALA A 82 -14.33 3.14 7.98
N THR A 83 -13.72 2.80 6.85
CA THR A 83 -12.35 3.17 6.50
C THR A 83 -12.21 4.68 6.28
N ILE A 84 -13.21 5.33 5.65
CA ILE A 84 -13.26 6.80 5.50
C ILE A 84 -13.31 7.49 6.86
N LYS A 85 -14.12 6.98 7.79
CA LYS A 85 -14.19 7.54 9.16
C LYS A 85 -12.88 7.37 9.92
N ALA A 86 -12.24 6.20 9.84
CA ALA A 86 -10.97 5.94 10.54
C ALA A 86 -9.82 6.84 10.06
N ASP A 87 -9.85 7.20 8.78
CA ASP A 87 -8.91 8.14 8.17
C ASP A 87 -9.16 9.58 8.61
N GLY A 88 -10.42 10.02 8.68
CA GLY A 88 -10.76 11.32 9.30
C GLY A 88 -10.26 11.44 10.75
N LEU A 89 -10.37 10.36 11.54
CA LEU A 89 -9.80 10.31 12.90
C LEU A 89 -8.27 10.40 12.89
N PHE A 90 -7.60 9.88 11.87
CA PHE A 90 -6.15 10.01 11.73
C PHE A 90 -5.76 11.46 11.40
N ASP A 91 -6.49 12.13 10.52
CA ASP A 91 -6.27 13.57 10.25
C ASP A 91 -6.50 14.43 11.49
N ASP A 92 -7.49 14.10 12.32
CA ASP A 92 -7.73 14.75 13.62
C ASP A 92 -6.58 14.51 14.60
N LEU A 93 -6.02 13.29 14.64
CA LEU A 93 -4.81 12.98 15.42
C LEU A 93 -3.63 13.84 14.94
N ILE A 94 -3.36 13.86 13.63
CA ILE A 94 -2.26 14.65 13.05
C ILE A 94 -2.42 16.14 13.37
N SER A 95 -3.64 16.67 13.28
CA SER A 95 -3.98 18.05 13.64
C SER A 95 -3.73 18.33 15.13
N SER A 96 -4.14 17.39 15.99
CA SER A 96 -3.93 17.48 17.45
C SER A 96 -2.46 17.45 17.81
N LEU A 97 -1.66 16.58 17.17
CA LEU A 97 -0.20 16.55 17.38
C LEU A 97 0.47 17.82 16.88
N SER A 98 0.00 18.40 15.77
CA SER A 98 0.59 19.60 15.15
C SER A 98 0.54 20.84 16.04
N VAL A 99 -0.44 20.96 16.93
CA VAL A 99 -0.56 22.10 17.85
C VAL A 99 0.29 21.97 19.11
N LEU A 100 0.78 20.77 19.44
CA LEU A 100 1.51 20.52 20.69
C LEU A 100 2.90 21.16 20.69
N SER A 101 3.57 21.23 19.54
CA SER A 101 4.90 21.81 19.46
C SER A 101 5.18 22.46 18.11
N SER A 102 5.86 23.60 18.15
CA SER A 102 6.39 24.28 16.96
C SER A 102 7.80 23.81 16.58
N ASN A 103 8.40 22.89 17.35
CA ASN A 103 9.74 22.36 17.11
C ASN A 103 9.85 21.72 15.72
N ARG A 104 10.92 22.02 14.99
CA ARG A 104 11.18 21.47 13.65
C ARG A 104 11.22 19.93 13.65
N SER A 105 11.88 19.31 14.63
CA SER A 105 11.94 17.85 14.76
C SER A 105 10.55 17.24 14.95
N TRP A 106 9.73 17.84 15.81
CA TRP A 106 8.35 17.43 16.04
C TRP A 106 7.50 17.47 14.76
N LYS A 107 7.59 18.59 14.02
CA LYS A 107 6.88 18.72 12.74
C LYS A 107 7.35 17.69 11.72
N ARG A 108 8.65 17.38 11.69
CA ARG A 108 9.20 16.35 10.81
C ARG A 108 8.65 14.96 11.16
N ASN A 109 8.59 14.60 12.44
CA ASN A 109 7.99 13.33 12.89
C ASN A 109 6.51 13.20 12.48
N ILE A 110 5.74 14.29 12.52
CA ILE A 110 4.34 14.30 12.05
C ILE A 110 4.27 13.97 10.56
N ILE A 111 5.12 14.62 9.77
CA ILE A 111 5.18 14.41 8.32
C ILE A 111 5.59 12.97 8.00
N ASP A 112 6.64 12.47 8.66
CA ASP A 112 7.16 11.12 8.44
C ASP A 112 6.15 10.05 8.87
N LEU A 113 5.44 10.26 9.99
CA LEU A 113 4.33 9.39 10.41
C LEU A 113 3.23 9.36 9.34
N ARG A 114 2.78 10.53 8.87
CA ARG A 114 1.71 10.62 7.87
C ARG A 114 2.12 9.90 6.59
N ARG A 115 3.31 10.16 6.07
CA ARG A 115 3.82 9.50 4.85
C ARG A 115 3.84 7.98 5.00
N SER A 116 4.43 7.48 6.08
CA SER A 116 4.57 6.05 6.33
C SER A 116 3.21 5.36 6.39
N VAL A 117 2.28 5.91 7.18
CA VAL A 117 0.92 5.40 7.32
C VAL A 117 0.15 5.41 6.00
N LEU A 118 0.25 6.49 5.21
CA LEU A 118 -0.45 6.60 3.92
C LEU A 118 0.10 5.64 2.86
N LEU A 119 1.39 5.30 2.91
CA LEU A 119 2.00 4.30 2.04
C LEU A 119 1.64 2.89 2.48
N GLU A 120 1.70 2.57 3.78
CA GLU A 120 1.28 1.27 4.30
C GLU A 120 -0.20 1.00 4.04
N ALA A 121 -1.06 2.02 4.18
CA ALA A 121 -2.46 1.92 3.82
C ALA A 121 -2.67 1.60 2.33
N ARG A 122 -1.74 1.94 1.43
CA ARG A 122 -1.79 1.57 0.00
C ARG A 122 -1.30 0.15 -0.27
N LYS A 123 -0.33 -0.34 0.51
CA LYS A 123 0.14 -1.73 0.45
C LYS A 123 -0.91 -2.71 0.99
N ALA A 124 -1.56 -2.35 2.10
CA ALA A 124 -2.53 -3.20 2.77
C ALA A 124 -3.71 -3.50 1.85
N ASN A 125 -3.96 -4.79 1.60
CA ASN A 125 -5.06 -5.25 0.74
C ASN A 125 -5.02 -4.67 -0.68
N ASN A 126 -3.85 -4.32 -1.22
CA ASN A 126 -3.74 -3.89 -2.61
C ASN A 126 -4.12 -5.04 -3.56
N PRO A 127 -5.19 -4.93 -4.37
CA PRO A 127 -5.56 -5.97 -5.31
C PRO A 127 -4.62 -6.02 -6.53
N TRP A 128 -3.75 -5.02 -6.73
CA TRP A 128 -2.87 -4.92 -7.90
C TRP A 128 -1.40 -5.09 -7.50
N PRO A 129 -0.83 -6.31 -7.62
CA PRO A 129 0.53 -6.58 -7.15
C PRO A 129 1.61 -5.77 -7.91
N ALA A 130 1.30 -5.25 -9.10
CA ALA A 130 2.20 -4.43 -9.89
C ALA A 130 2.35 -2.98 -9.38
N THR A 131 1.48 -2.49 -8.50
CA THR A 131 1.56 -1.12 -7.97
C THR A 131 2.25 -1.11 -6.61
N ILE A 132 3.58 -1.08 -6.61
CA ILE A 132 4.40 -1.08 -5.39
C ILE A 132 4.64 0.36 -4.92
N TRP A 133 4.29 0.63 -3.66
CA TRP A 133 4.41 1.93 -3.01
C TRP A 133 5.57 1.89 -2.02
N VAL A 134 6.52 2.83 -2.13
CA VAL A 134 7.75 2.82 -1.32
C VAL A 134 7.91 4.11 -0.53
N ASN A 135 8.44 4.03 0.68
CA ASN A 135 8.79 5.24 1.42
C ASN A 135 10.22 5.66 1.04
N LEU A 136 10.34 6.45 -0.03
CA LEU A 136 11.64 6.81 -0.61
C LEU A 136 12.64 7.41 0.43
N PRO A 137 12.23 8.33 1.33
CA PRO A 137 13.09 8.84 2.40
C PRO A 137 13.71 7.81 3.34
N ASP A 138 13.13 6.62 3.47
CA ASP A 138 13.68 5.55 4.33
C ASP A 138 14.83 4.81 3.66
N ILE A 139 14.96 4.93 2.34
CA ILE A 139 15.93 4.20 1.51
C ILE A 139 17.07 5.13 1.09
N VAL A 140 16.74 6.33 0.62
CA VAL A 140 17.71 7.29 0.07
C VAL A 140 17.44 8.71 0.55
N GLN A 141 18.52 9.50 0.65
CA GLN A 141 18.38 10.91 0.97
C GLN A 141 17.82 11.68 -0.23
N ILE A 142 16.68 12.34 -0.02
CA ILE A 142 16.04 13.20 -1.02
C ILE A 142 15.97 14.66 -0.58
N PRO A 143 15.88 15.59 -1.54
CA PRO A 143 15.56 17.00 -1.27
C PRO A 143 14.22 17.19 -0.56
N ASP A 144 14.13 18.23 0.28
CA ASP A 144 12.92 18.54 1.07
C ASP A 144 11.71 18.90 0.19
N ASP A 145 11.93 19.46 -1.01
CA ASP A 145 10.90 19.76 -2.00
C ASP A 145 10.31 18.48 -2.63
N THR A 146 11.15 17.50 -2.97
CA THR A 146 10.66 16.18 -3.40
C THR A 146 9.88 15.47 -2.28
N ALA A 147 10.36 15.53 -1.04
CA ALA A 147 9.62 14.96 0.09
C ALA A 147 8.22 15.59 0.25
N GLN A 148 8.12 16.92 0.08
CA GLN A 148 6.84 17.63 0.11
C GLN A 148 5.93 17.27 -1.07
N GLU A 149 6.50 17.06 -2.26
CA GLU A 149 5.74 16.62 -3.44
C GLU A 149 5.16 15.22 -3.25
N ILE A 150 5.94 14.28 -2.68
CA ILE A 150 5.47 12.96 -2.26
C ILE A 150 4.30 13.10 -1.27
N ASP A 151 4.47 13.91 -0.23
CA ASP A 151 3.44 14.09 0.80
C ASP A 151 2.15 14.68 0.22
N ALA A 152 2.25 15.71 -0.63
CA ALA A 152 1.12 16.31 -1.31
C ALA A 152 0.39 15.28 -2.19
N PHE A 153 1.13 14.52 -2.99
CA PHE A 153 0.56 13.46 -3.82
C PHE A 153 -0.23 12.45 -2.98
N LEU A 154 0.34 11.98 -1.86
CA LEU A 154 -0.29 10.96 -1.02
C LEU A 154 -1.59 11.45 -0.39
N ILE A 155 -1.61 12.73 0.03
CA ILE A 155 -2.80 13.39 0.60
C ILE A 155 -3.86 13.59 -0.47
N ASP A 156 -3.49 14.13 -1.64
CA ASP A 156 -4.44 14.49 -2.69
C ASP A 156 -5.13 13.27 -3.32
N ASN A 157 -4.50 12.08 -3.25
CA ASN A 157 -4.99 10.87 -3.91
C ASN A 157 -5.59 9.82 -2.97
N ILE A 158 -5.57 10.03 -1.64
CA ILE A 158 -5.99 8.99 -0.68
C ILE A 158 -7.43 8.52 -0.89
N ASP A 159 -8.36 9.45 -1.13
CA ASP A 159 -9.78 9.17 -1.31
C ASP A 159 -10.04 8.35 -2.56
N GLU A 160 -9.39 8.71 -3.66
CA GLU A 160 -9.49 8.00 -4.94
C GLU A 160 -8.87 6.61 -4.85
N ASP A 161 -7.69 6.48 -4.26
CA ASP A 161 -6.99 5.20 -4.09
C ASP A 161 -7.81 4.21 -3.26
N ARG A 162 -8.42 4.69 -2.19
CA ARG A 162 -9.33 3.89 -1.36
C ARG A 162 -10.59 3.51 -2.13
N THR A 163 -11.24 4.47 -2.77
CA THR A 163 -12.51 4.24 -3.48
C THR A 163 -12.33 3.26 -4.63
N ASP A 164 -11.30 3.42 -5.46
CA ASP A 164 -11.04 2.53 -6.58
C ASP A 164 -10.70 1.11 -6.10
N ARG A 165 -10.02 0.95 -4.96
CA ARG A 165 -9.73 -0.36 -4.37
C ARG A 165 -10.98 -1.11 -3.93
N PHE A 166 -11.86 -0.45 -3.18
CA PHE A 166 -13.13 -1.05 -2.77
C PHE A 166 -14.03 -1.33 -3.97
N SER A 167 -14.06 -0.43 -4.95
CA SER A 167 -14.87 -0.59 -6.16
C SER A 167 -14.36 -1.74 -7.04
N ALA A 168 -13.04 -1.94 -7.13
CA ALA A 168 -12.45 -3.10 -7.78
C ALA A 168 -12.84 -4.40 -7.07
N SER A 169 -12.77 -4.44 -5.73
CA SER A 169 -13.23 -5.59 -4.94
C SER A 169 -14.70 -5.92 -5.19
N VAL A 170 -15.57 -4.91 -5.29
CA VAL A 170 -16.98 -5.08 -5.64
C VAL A 170 -17.15 -5.64 -7.06
N ALA A 171 -16.44 -5.07 -8.05
CA ALA A 171 -16.50 -5.51 -9.44
C ALA A 171 -16.05 -6.98 -9.58
N ILE A 172 -15.02 -7.40 -8.87
CA ILE A 172 -14.54 -8.79 -8.84
C ILE A 172 -15.62 -9.72 -8.28
N LEU A 173 -16.24 -9.37 -7.15
CA LEU A 173 -17.33 -10.17 -6.57
C LEU A 173 -18.58 -10.23 -7.44
N ALA A 174 -18.86 -9.17 -8.19
CA ALA A 174 -19.97 -9.10 -9.14
C ALA A 174 -19.68 -9.86 -10.46
N GLY A 175 -18.43 -10.27 -10.69
CA GLY A 175 -18.00 -10.87 -11.95
C GLY A 175 -17.98 -9.86 -13.11
N ASP A 176 -17.69 -8.58 -12.82
CA ASP A 176 -17.57 -7.51 -13.81
C ASP A 176 -16.10 -7.20 -14.14
N PRO A 177 -15.56 -7.80 -15.21
CA PRO A 177 -14.16 -7.59 -15.58
C PRO A 177 -13.89 -6.24 -16.22
N VAL A 178 -14.91 -5.55 -16.74
CA VAL A 178 -14.74 -4.26 -17.40
C VAL A 178 -14.53 -3.17 -16.35
N ASP A 179 -15.36 -3.18 -15.31
CA ASP A 179 -15.23 -2.23 -14.20
C ASP A 179 -13.94 -2.49 -13.41
N CYS A 180 -13.62 -3.75 -13.13
CA CYS A 180 -12.35 -4.11 -12.47
C CYS A 180 -11.13 -3.55 -13.20
N ARG A 181 -11.04 -3.72 -14.53
CA ARG A 181 -9.95 -3.17 -15.36
C ARG A 181 -9.96 -1.65 -15.41
N THR A 182 -11.13 -1.03 -15.29
CA THR A 182 -11.26 0.42 -15.24
C THR A 182 -10.63 0.99 -13.96
N TYR A 183 -10.91 0.37 -12.82
CA TYR A 183 -10.31 0.77 -11.53
C TYR A 183 -8.81 0.48 -11.49
N GLU A 184 -8.38 -0.67 -12.01
CA GLU A 184 -6.96 -1.00 -12.16
C GLU A 184 -6.22 0.06 -12.98
N LYS A 185 -6.75 0.44 -14.14
CA LYS A 185 -6.16 1.46 -15.00
C LYS A 185 -6.01 2.80 -14.26
N ARG A 186 -6.99 3.21 -13.47
CA ARG A 186 -6.93 4.46 -12.68
C ARG A 186 -5.83 4.38 -11.62
N ALA A 187 -5.74 3.26 -10.91
CA ALA A 187 -4.69 3.02 -9.93
C ALA A 187 -3.29 3.02 -10.56
N MET A 188 -3.12 2.38 -11.73
CA MET A 188 -1.86 2.41 -12.48
C MET A 188 -1.48 3.82 -12.94
N VAL A 189 -2.46 4.66 -13.33
CA VAL A 189 -2.18 6.06 -13.69
C VAL A 189 -1.64 6.83 -12.49
N ARG A 190 -2.25 6.70 -11.30
CA ARG A 190 -1.76 7.34 -10.08
C ARG A 190 -0.42 6.77 -9.63
N TRP A 191 -0.23 5.46 -9.74
CA TRP A 191 1.07 4.85 -9.49
C TRP A 191 2.16 5.39 -10.43
N ASN A 192 1.87 5.55 -11.73
CA ASN A 192 2.81 6.17 -12.67
C ASN A 192 3.14 7.63 -12.31
N GLN A 193 2.16 8.39 -11.82
CA GLN A 193 2.39 9.76 -11.33
C GLN A 193 3.33 9.75 -10.12
N TYR A 194 3.10 8.82 -9.18
CA TYR A 194 3.98 8.62 -8.04
C TYR A 194 5.40 8.22 -8.46
N ILE A 195 5.53 7.25 -9.36
CA ILE A 195 6.81 6.82 -9.93
C ILE A 195 7.54 8.00 -10.57
N SER A 196 6.84 8.87 -11.30
CA SER A 196 7.46 10.05 -11.93
C SER A 196 8.09 11.01 -10.91
N ILE A 197 7.52 11.11 -9.70
CA ILE A 197 8.10 11.93 -8.61
C ILE A 197 9.39 11.30 -8.09
N ILE A 198 9.43 9.97 -7.98
CA ILE A 198 10.56 9.24 -7.36
C ILE A 198 11.63 8.78 -8.36
N GLU A 199 11.32 8.74 -9.66
CA GLU A 199 12.18 8.24 -10.76
C GLU A 199 13.61 8.81 -10.71
N PRO A 200 13.84 10.12 -10.46
CA PRO A 200 15.19 10.67 -10.41
C PRO A 200 16.08 10.08 -9.29
N TYR A 201 15.47 9.40 -8.32
CA TYR A 201 16.12 8.85 -7.13
C TYR A 201 16.14 7.32 -7.12
N ILE A 202 15.65 6.67 -8.17
CA ILE A 202 15.70 5.22 -8.31
C ILE A 202 17.17 4.82 -8.57
N ASN A 203 17.81 4.30 -7.53
CA ASN A 203 19.10 3.64 -7.57
C ASN A 203 18.94 2.14 -7.25
N GLU A 204 20.03 1.38 -7.22
CA GLU A 204 19.99 -0.06 -6.94
C GLU A 204 19.23 -0.42 -5.65
N ASP A 205 19.41 0.35 -4.56
CA ASP A 205 18.71 0.11 -3.30
C ASP A 205 17.20 0.31 -3.43
N VAL A 206 16.77 1.35 -4.16
CA VAL A 206 15.35 1.66 -4.40
C VAL A 206 14.75 0.66 -5.39
N GLU A 207 15.48 0.26 -6.44
CA GLU A 207 15.07 -0.78 -7.39
C GLU A 207 14.82 -2.10 -6.68
N ASN A 208 15.67 -2.48 -5.72
CA ASN A 208 15.51 -3.72 -4.97
C ASN A 208 14.23 -3.74 -4.11
N VAL A 209 13.73 -2.58 -3.71
CA VAL A 209 12.46 -2.46 -2.95
C VAL A 209 11.26 -2.34 -3.88
N LEU A 210 11.38 -1.61 -4.99
CA LEU A 210 10.32 -1.46 -6.00
C LEU A 210 10.09 -2.74 -6.79
N TYR A 211 11.15 -3.50 -7.02
CA TYR A 211 11.16 -4.71 -7.84
C TYR A 211 11.99 -5.81 -7.15
N PRO A 212 11.57 -6.30 -5.97
CA PRO A 212 12.29 -7.35 -5.24
C PRO A 212 12.47 -8.64 -6.06
N GLN A 213 11.60 -8.85 -7.05
CA GLN A 213 11.67 -9.93 -8.02
C GLN A 213 12.87 -9.83 -8.98
N LEU A 214 13.31 -8.59 -9.28
CA LEU A 214 14.52 -8.31 -10.05
C LEU A 214 15.77 -8.45 -9.18
N ALA A 215 15.67 -8.08 -7.89
CA ALA A 215 16.77 -8.19 -6.92
C ALA A 215 17.19 -9.64 -6.63
N ASN A 216 16.22 -10.56 -6.62
CA ASN A 216 16.44 -11.95 -6.24
C ASN A 216 16.74 -12.89 -7.42
N ASN A 217 16.91 -12.39 -8.64
CA ASN A 217 17.10 -13.21 -9.84
C ASN A 217 16.00 -14.27 -10.09
N ASP A 218 14.90 -14.21 -9.33
CA ASP A 218 13.83 -15.19 -9.35
C ASP A 218 12.99 -15.05 -10.62
N ASP A 219 12.90 -13.84 -11.20
CA ASP A 219 12.20 -13.62 -12.47
C ASP A 219 12.85 -14.33 -13.65
N VAL A 220 14.18 -14.39 -13.73
CA VAL A 220 14.85 -15.12 -14.82
C VAL A 220 14.55 -16.62 -14.72
N ARG A 221 14.50 -17.16 -13.50
CA ARG A 221 14.16 -18.56 -13.24
C ARG A 221 12.68 -18.83 -13.42
N HIS A 222 11.81 -17.92 -12.99
CA HIS A 222 10.36 -18.03 -13.09
C HIS A 222 9.90 -17.88 -14.54
N LEU A 223 10.42 -16.89 -15.28
CA LEU A 223 10.17 -16.71 -16.71
C LEU A 223 10.70 -17.90 -17.51
N ALA A 224 11.92 -18.38 -17.22
CA ALA A 224 12.44 -19.56 -17.88
C ALA A 224 11.61 -20.82 -17.56
N SER A 225 11.18 -20.99 -16.31
CA SER A 225 10.29 -22.10 -15.91
C SER A 225 8.93 -22.01 -16.59
N TRP A 226 8.36 -20.80 -16.67
CA TRP A 226 7.11 -20.56 -17.37
C TRP A 226 7.24 -20.85 -18.87
N MET A 227 8.32 -20.41 -19.52
CA MET A 227 8.59 -20.70 -20.93
C MET A 227 8.73 -22.21 -21.17
N MET A 228 9.42 -22.94 -20.28
CA MET A 228 9.55 -24.40 -20.34
C MET A 228 8.23 -25.15 -20.19
N LEU A 229 7.25 -24.56 -19.50
CA LEU A 229 5.95 -25.17 -19.24
C LEU A 229 4.88 -24.78 -20.28
N ASN A 230 5.04 -23.65 -20.96
CA ASN A 230 3.97 -23.03 -21.76
C ASN A 230 4.32 -22.75 -23.23
N VAL A 231 5.58 -22.92 -23.66
CA VAL A 231 6.00 -22.70 -25.05
C VAL A 231 6.27 -24.05 -25.73
N GLU A 232 5.59 -24.33 -26.84
CA GLU A 232 5.74 -25.60 -27.58
C GLU A 232 6.90 -25.58 -28.62
N ASP A 233 7.43 -24.40 -28.94
CA ASP A 233 8.52 -24.26 -29.91
C ASP A 233 9.87 -24.69 -29.34
N VAL A 234 10.39 -25.81 -29.84
CA VAL A 234 11.63 -26.46 -29.36
C VAL A 234 12.85 -25.54 -29.48
N THR A 235 12.94 -24.74 -30.55
CA THR A 235 14.09 -23.84 -30.77
C THR A 235 14.10 -22.70 -29.74
N THR A 236 12.93 -22.15 -29.42
CA THR A 236 12.75 -21.13 -28.40
C THR A 236 13.07 -21.68 -27.00
N LEU A 237 12.67 -22.92 -26.71
CA LEU A 237 13.00 -23.60 -25.46
C LEU A 237 14.50 -23.83 -25.27
N GLU A 238 15.19 -24.34 -26.31
CA GLU A 238 16.64 -24.58 -26.26
C GLU A 238 17.43 -23.28 -26.08
N ASN A 239 17.01 -22.20 -26.76
CA ASN A 239 17.60 -20.88 -26.60
C ASN A 239 17.37 -20.32 -25.19
N ALA A 240 16.16 -20.45 -24.63
CA ALA A 240 15.87 -20.01 -23.27
C ALA A 240 16.70 -20.78 -22.23
N GLN A 241 16.89 -22.09 -22.41
CA GLN A 241 17.76 -22.91 -21.56
C GLN A 241 19.22 -22.49 -21.65
N PHE A 242 19.73 -22.23 -22.86
CA PHE A 242 21.11 -21.77 -23.05
C PHE A 242 21.36 -20.41 -22.40
N GLN A 243 20.41 -19.48 -22.57
CA GLN A 243 20.48 -18.15 -21.94
C GLN A 243 20.39 -18.25 -20.41
N LEU A 244 19.53 -19.11 -19.86
CA LEU A 244 19.47 -19.38 -18.42
C LEU A 244 20.78 -19.98 -17.89
N ALA A 245 21.42 -20.90 -18.61
CA ALA A 245 22.69 -21.49 -18.23
C ALA A 245 23.84 -20.47 -18.25
N ALA A 246 23.90 -19.64 -19.30
CA ALA A 246 24.88 -18.55 -19.41
C ALA A 246 24.67 -17.50 -18.30
N TRP A 247 23.42 -17.15 -18.02
CA TRP A 247 23.04 -16.22 -16.98
C TRP A 247 23.41 -16.75 -15.57
N ASN A 248 23.10 -18.02 -15.26
CA ASN A 248 23.50 -18.65 -14.00
C ASN A 248 25.03 -18.65 -13.84
N SER A 249 25.78 -18.88 -14.92
CA SER A 249 27.25 -18.89 -14.90
C SER A 249 27.87 -17.51 -14.65
N ALA A 250 27.13 -16.43 -14.95
CA ALA A 250 27.58 -15.06 -14.74
C ALA A 250 27.21 -14.48 -13.36
N HIS A 251 26.26 -15.12 -12.66
CA HIS A 251 25.70 -14.64 -11.39
C HIS A 251 25.87 -15.65 -10.22
N THR A 252 26.76 -16.64 -10.37
CA THR A 252 27.37 -17.46 -9.29
C THR A 252 28.84 -17.15 -9.16
#